data_AF-A0A2H0LI04-F1
#
_entry.id   AF-A0A2H0LI04-F1
#
_cell.length_a   1.000
_cell.length_b   1.000
_cell.length_c   1.000
_cell.angle_alpha   90.00
_cell.angle_beta   90.00
_cell.angle_gamma   90.00
#
_symmetry.space_group_name_H-M   'P 1'
#
loop_
_entity.id
_entity.type
_entity.pdbx_description
1 polymer ?
#
loop_
_entity_poly.entity_id
_entity_poly.type
_entity_poly.pdbx_seq_one_letter_code
_entity_poly.pdbx_strand_id
1 'polypeptide(L)'
;MLGATLAAPCSVGASVAADGLPATAIRPVSSRVLPSAPPPEAQAVAAILQRVVELYHSAAGAQDAVKQSRSEQDGLRTQLAAVTSEREVVGRQLAQLEEQLSTLQRRQQQQVDVLRKELEARVEAELQQTHQQMDQELTQAFTRQVSAFETRQRDTIEKALSQDLQMKERELEQLAREVKVQTDELLDRLSQLDTDPNVTTALQRSTTDALQKRKAELEAQRVRLGAQRDGELTKQRTEFIASLKQQQQLERQQRLTIKEASLRQSMAQLLQQSRGSAEQEWSTAQASLEGVRVRAGQIAQQQTELTKRLETFERNATAQAHRVDSLEAERQVAMAQLEETLQRSDSEHGDAALQWFGEAIQQLPPEIAGDLSHLQQRMASWAQQERALRQQRDVLRQRQLALQIAHEMEARYRQAQLKQQREVEAKARRVEELLDRATQLTGRGKFDDALQLIGEAQALSPADGQRVAMLRDDVLAAKGQQAREAQMAQLQQTFSKAMKAFEQGRYEESIALFEQVIAQESSLNQEVQVAEGDAPTP
;
A
#
# COMPACT_ATOMS: atom_id res chain seq x y z
N MET A 1 30.98 15.66 -51.30
CA MET A 1 31.59 14.32 -51.39
C MET A 1 31.05 13.50 -50.23
N LEU A 2 30.50 12.31 -50.53
CA LEU A 2 30.16 11.17 -49.64
C LEU A 2 29.48 11.55 -48.31
N GLY A 3 28.19 11.35 -48.05
CA GLY A 3 27.23 10.36 -48.55
C GLY A 3 26.54 9.76 -47.31
N ALA A 4 25.21 9.85 -47.23
CA ALA A 4 24.30 8.93 -46.54
C ALA A 4 22.95 9.62 -46.29
N THR A 5 22.12 9.64 -47.33
CA THR A 5 20.67 9.68 -47.25
C THR A 5 20.18 8.39 -46.59
N LEU A 6 19.52 8.50 -45.43
CA LEU A 6 18.68 7.43 -44.90
C LEU A 6 17.27 7.99 -44.71
N ALA A 7 16.47 7.80 -45.76
CA ALA A 7 15.04 7.73 -45.65
C ALA A 7 14.66 6.33 -45.14
N ALA A 8 13.79 6.25 -44.15
CA ALA A 8 13.05 5.05 -43.82
C ALA A 8 11.58 5.43 -43.51
N PRO A 9 10.60 4.72 -44.10
CA PRO A 9 9.18 5.03 -43.97
C PRO A 9 8.46 4.11 -42.95
N CYS A 10 7.16 4.42 -42.76
CA CYS A 10 6.09 3.56 -42.24
C CYS A 10 5.92 3.36 -40.73
N SER A 11 4.81 3.93 -40.24
CA SER A 11 3.75 3.29 -39.42
C SER A 11 4.11 2.93 -37.97
N VAL A 12 3.33 3.26 -36.95
CA VAL A 12 1.92 2.93 -36.75
C VAL A 12 1.28 4.02 -35.88
N GLY A 13 0.26 4.70 -36.40
CA GLY A 13 -0.67 5.46 -35.57
C GLY A 13 -1.60 4.47 -34.89
N ALA A 14 -1.31 4.14 -33.63
CA ALA A 14 -2.27 3.45 -32.78
C ALA A 14 -3.35 4.45 -32.37
N SER A 15 -4.42 4.46 -33.17
CA SER A 15 -5.73 5.00 -32.80
C SER A 15 -6.15 4.31 -31.50
N VAL A 16 -6.08 5.03 -30.37
CA VAL A 16 -6.72 4.60 -29.12
C VAL A 16 -8.22 4.81 -29.35
N ALA A 17 -8.83 3.82 -29.98
CA ALA A 17 -10.26 3.62 -29.88
C ALA A 17 -10.58 3.45 -28.39
N ALA A 18 -11.59 4.18 -27.94
CA ALA A 18 -12.26 3.91 -26.69
C ALA A 18 -12.87 2.50 -26.80
N ASP A 19 -12.10 1.49 -26.41
CA ASP A 19 -12.62 0.16 -26.15
C ASP A 19 -13.53 0.28 -24.94
N GLY A 20 -14.82 0.44 -25.26
CA GLY A 20 -15.89 0.14 -24.34
C GLY A 20 -15.63 -1.25 -23.77
N LEU A 21 -15.43 -1.26 -22.45
CA LEU A 21 -15.56 -2.39 -21.53
C LEU A 21 -15.99 -3.67 -22.26
N PRO A 22 -15.13 -4.71 -22.36
CA PRO A 22 -15.67 -6.02 -22.62
C PRO A 22 -16.57 -6.30 -21.42
N ALA A 23 -17.87 -6.30 -21.66
CA ALA A 23 -18.81 -7.01 -20.81
C ALA A 23 -18.31 -8.45 -20.82
N THR A 24 -17.44 -8.78 -19.86
CA THR A 24 -17.02 -10.14 -19.58
C THR A 24 -18.31 -10.88 -19.30
N ALA A 25 -18.75 -11.60 -20.32
CA ALA A 25 -19.78 -12.59 -20.22
C ALA A 25 -19.34 -13.51 -19.08
N ILE A 26 -19.93 -13.30 -17.91
CA ILE A 26 -19.93 -14.24 -16.82
C ILE A 26 -20.48 -15.50 -17.47
N ARG A 27 -19.58 -16.43 -17.83
CA ARG A 27 -19.98 -17.78 -18.21
C ARG A 27 -20.89 -18.23 -17.07
N PRO A 28 -22.15 -18.60 -17.32
CA PRO A 28 -22.95 -19.20 -16.28
C PRO A 28 -22.20 -20.45 -15.86
N VAL A 29 -21.59 -20.41 -14.68
CA VAL A 29 -21.05 -21.58 -14.02
C VAL A 29 -22.23 -22.53 -13.98
N SER A 30 -22.10 -23.66 -14.68
CA SER A 30 -23.10 -24.71 -14.67
C SER A 30 -23.46 -24.96 -13.22
N SER A 31 -24.69 -24.61 -12.86
CA SER A 31 -25.34 -24.99 -11.63
C SER A 31 -25.28 -26.51 -11.58
N ARG A 32 -24.25 -27.06 -10.93
CA ARG A 32 -24.25 -28.45 -10.51
C ARG A 32 -25.33 -28.52 -9.44
N VAL A 33 -26.51 -28.86 -9.92
CA VAL A 33 -27.72 -29.13 -9.15
C VAL A 33 -27.35 -30.14 -8.06
N LEU A 34 -27.60 -29.76 -6.80
CA LEU A 34 -27.53 -30.67 -5.65
C LEU A 34 -28.27 -31.98 -6.00
N PRO A 35 -27.71 -33.16 -5.70
CA PRO A 35 -28.31 -34.42 -6.08
C PRO A 35 -29.51 -34.73 -5.19
N SER A 36 -30.54 -35.34 -5.79
CA SER A 36 -31.77 -35.83 -5.14
C SER A 36 -32.60 -34.75 -4.43
N ALA A 37 -33.92 -34.81 -4.58
CA ALA A 37 -34.81 -33.91 -3.85
C ALA A 37 -34.54 -34.07 -2.35
N PRO A 38 -34.23 -32.99 -1.61
CA PRO A 38 -33.95 -33.10 -0.19
C PRO A 38 -35.19 -33.71 0.49
N PRO A 39 -35.01 -34.67 1.42
CA PRO A 39 -36.12 -35.12 2.25
C PRO A 39 -36.76 -33.91 2.94
N PRO A 40 -38.05 -33.96 3.31
CA PRO A 40 -38.76 -32.81 3.87
C PRO A 40 -38.05 -32.20 5.09
N GLU A 41 -37.34 -33.02 5.86
CA GLU A 41 -36.54 -32.60 7.02
C GLU A 41 -35.23 -31.89 6.65
N ALA A 42 -34.70 -32.09 5.44
CA ALA A 42 -33.45 -31.50 4.96
C ALA A 42 -33.65 -30.26 4.07
N GLN A 43 -34.89 -29.84 3.79
CA GLN A 43 -35.16 -28.68 2.93
C GLN A 43 -34.55 -27.37 3.46
N ALA A 44 -34.60 -27.16 4.79
CA ALA A 44 -33.97 -26.00 5.42
C ALA A 44 -32.44 -26.03 5.29
N VAL A 45 -31.84 -27.21 5.47
CA VAL A 45 -30.39 -27.44 5.30
C VAL A 45 -29.97 -27.20 3.84
N ALA A 46 -30.77 -27.68 2.88
CA ALA A 46 -30.52 -27.50 1.45
C ALA A 46 -30.53 -26.03 1.02
N ALA A 47 -31.50 -25.24 1.50
CA ALA A 47 -31.60 -23.82 1.19
C ALA A 47 -30.39 -23.02 1.72
N ILE A 48 -29.96 -23.30 2.96
CA ILE A 48 -28.80 -22.63 3.56
C ILE A 48 -27.50 -23.09 2.87
N LEU A 49 -27.37 -24.37 2.53
CA LEU A 49 -26.22 -24.90 1.80
C LEU A 49 -26.09 -24.24 0.42
N GLN A 50 -27.19 -24.07 -0.31
CA GLN A 50 -27.19 -23.37 -1.59
C GLN A 50 -26.73 -21.91 -1.43
N ARG A 51 -27.18 -21.20 -0.39
CA ARG A 51 -26.72 -19.85 -0.07
C ARG A 51 -25.22 -19.81 0.25
N VAL A 52 -24.69 -20.77 1.01
CA VAL A 52 -23.25 -20.89 1.28
C VAL A 52 -22.46 -21.05 -0.02
N VAL A 53 -22.93 -21.92 -0.93
CA VAL A 53 -22.29 -22.14 -2.23
C VAL A 53 -22.32 -20.87 -3.10
N GLU A 54 -23.43 -20.13 -3.14
CA GLU A 54 -23.53 -18.85 -3.84
C GLU A 54 -22.55 -17.80 -3.30
N LEU A 55 -22.39 -17.75 -1.97
CA LEU A 55 -21.44 -16.83 -1.31
C LEU A 55 -19.98 -17.18 -1.63
N TYR A 56 -19.64 -18.47 -1.71
CA TYR A 56 -18.32 -18.93 -2.16
C TYR A 56 -18.00 -18.46 -3.58
N HIS A 57 -18.92 -18.68 -4.53
CA HIS A 57 -18.72 -18.24 -5.92
C HIS A 57 -18.63 -16.72 -6.03
N SER A 58 -19.45 -16.00 -5.27
CA SER A 58 -19.44 -14.53 -5.23
C SER A 58 -18.15 -13.98 -4.64
N ALA A 59 -17.64 -14.58 -3.56
CA ALA A 59 -16.38 -14.19 -2.93
C ALA A 59 -15.19 -14.49 -3.86
N ALA A 60 -15.15 -15.66 -4.49
CA ALA A 60 -14.12 -16.01 -5.48
C ALA A 60 -14.10 -15.03 -6.66
N GLY A 61 -15.28 -14.70 -7.23
CA GLY A 61 -15.39 -13.72 -8.30
C GLY A 61 -14.93 -12.31 -7.88
N ALA A 62 -15.28 -11.87 -6.66
CA ALA A 62 -14.80 -10.60 -6.12
C ALA A 62 -13.28 -10.62 -5.87
N GLN A 63 -12.72 -11.73 -5.40
CA GLN A 63 -11.30 -11.88 -5.16
C GLN A 63 -10.49 -11.87 -6.46
N ASP A 64 -11.00 -12.48 -7.53
CA ASP A 64 -10.38 -12.41 -8.86
C ASP A 64 -10.46 -11.00 -9.43
N ALA A 65 -11.56 -10.27 -9.21
CA ALA A 65 -11.64 -8.85 -9.57
C ALA A 65 -10.63 -7.98 -8.81
N VAL A 66 -10.35 -8.28 -7.52
CA VAL A 66 -9.28 -7.63 -6.75
C VAL A 66 -7.90 -7.93 -7.35
N LYS A 67 -7.61 -9.19 -7.69
CA LYS A 67 -6.34 -9.57 -8.32
C LYS A 67 -6.14 -8.86 -9.66
N GLN A 68 -7.18 -8.84 -10.50
CA GLN A 68 -7.14 -8.14 -11.77
C GLN A 68 -6.89 -6.64 -11.57
N SER A 69 -7.63 -6.00 -10.65
CA SER A 69 -7.43 -4.57 -10.32
C SER A 69 -6.01 -4.27 -9.83
N ARG A 70 -5.40 -5.16 -9.03
CA ARG A 70 -4.01 -5.03 -8.58
C ARG A 70 -3.02 -5.16 -9.75
N SER A 71 -3.22 -6.11 -10.65
CA SER A 71 -2.37 -6.26 -11.83
C SER A 71 -2.43 -5.02 -12.75
N GLU A 72 -3.61 -4.43 -12.91
CA GLU A 72 -3.80 -3.19 -13.67
C GLU A 72 -3.18 -1.99 -12.96
N GLN A 73 -3.26 -1.91 -11.62
CA GLN A 73 -2.53 -0.91 -10.82
C GLN A 73 -1.02 -1.01 -11.00
N ASP A 74 -0.45 -2.21 -10.95
CA ASP A 74 1.00 -2.39 -11.13
C ASP A 74 1.44 -2.01 -12.55
N GLY A 75 0.60 -2.29 -13.56
CA GLY A 75 0.79 -1.82 -14.93
C GLY A 75 0.79 -0.28 -15.01
N LEU A 76 -0.19 0.38 -14.39
CA LEU A 76 -0.28 1.85 -14.34
C LEU A 76 0.87 2.47 -13.55
N ARG A 77 1.32 1.85 -12.44
CA ARG A 77 2.49 2.32 -11.67
C ARG A 77 3.77 2.24 -12.51
N THR A 78 3.92 1.20 -13.30
CA THR A 78 5.05 1.05 -14.23
C THR A 78 5.03 2.13 -15.31
N GLN A 79 3.85 2.41 -15.89
CA GLN A 79 3.68 3.51 -16.84
C GLN A 79 3.96 4.88 -16.20
N LEU A 80 3.48 5.12 -14.98
CA LEU A 80 3.73 6.35 -14.24
C LEU A 80 5.23 6.54 -13.95
N ALA A 81 5.94 5.47 -13.59
CA ALA A 81 7.38 5.50 -13.40
C ALA A 81 8.12 5.85 -14.71
N ALA A 82 7.72 5.26 -15.83
CA ALA A 82 8.27 5.58 -17.15
C ALA A 82 8.05 7.06 -17.52
N VAL A 83 6.83 7.57 -17.39
CA VAL A 83 6.49 8.99 -17.65
C VAL A 83 7.25 9.94 -16.72
N THR A 84 7.43 9.54 -15.45
CA THR A 84 8.21 10.33 -14.48
C THR A 84 9.69 10.39 -14.87
N SER A 85 10.27 9.26 -15.31
CA SER A 85 11.65 9.24 -15.82
C SER A 85 11.82 10.08 -17.10
N GLU A 86 10.83 10.05 -18.00
CA GLU A 86 10.84 10.88 -19.21
C GLU A 86 10.76 12.38 -18.84
N ARG A 87 9.94 12.72 -17.84
CA ARG A 87 9.85 14.09 -17.30
C ARG A 87 11.19 14.58 -16.78
N GLU A 88 11.96 13.75 -16.08
CA GLU A 88 13.29 14.12 -15.61
C GLU A 88 14.26 14.36 -16.76
N VAL A 89 14.24 13.51 -17.79
CA VAL A 89 15.09 13.69 -18.98
C VAL A 89 14.73 14.99 -19.71
N VAL A 90 13.45 15.24 -19.93
CA VAL A 90 12.96 16.48 -20.55
C VAL A 90 13.28 17.70 -19.68
N GLY A 91 13.21 17.58 -18.36
CA GLY A 91 13.61 18.63 -17.43
C GLY A 91 15.11 18.97 -17.55
N ARG A 92 15.99 17.97 -17.66
CA ARG A 92 17.43 18.19 -17.92
C ARG A 92 17.66 18.84 -19.29
N GLN A 93 16.93 18.41 -20.32
CA GLN A 93 17.00 19.02 -21.65
C GLN A 93 16.57 20.49 -21.63
N LEU A 94 15.49 20.84 -20.91
CA LEU A 94 15.06 22.24 -20.73
C LEU A 94 16.15 23.07 -20.07
N ALA A 95 16.71 22.60 -18.96
CA ALA A 95 17.78 23.32 -18.27
C ALA A 95 19.00 23.54 -19.17
N GLN A 96 19.40 22.53 -19.95
CA GLN A 96 20.50 22.62 -20.90
C GLN A 96 20.20 23.62 -22.04
N LEU A 97 18.99 23.62 -22.60
CA LEU A 97 18.59 24.57 -23.64
C LEU A 97 18.49 26.01 -23.11
N GLU A 98 18.01 26.21 -21.90
CA GLU A 98 17.96 27.52 -21.25
C GLU A 98 19.38 28.06 -20.98
N GLU A 99 20.30 27.19 -20.54
CA GLU A 99 21.71 27.54 -20.41
C GLU A 99 22.35 27.88 -21.77
N GLN A 100 22.08 27.09 -22.82
CA GLN A 100 22.53 27.36 -24.19
C GLN A 100 22.00 28.70 -24.73
N LEU A 101 20.74 29.03 -24.47
CA LEU A 101 20.16 30.34 -24.85
C LEU A 101 20.83 31.48 -24.09
N SER A 102 21.07 31.32 -22.79
CA SER A 102 21.74 32.35 -21.99
C SER A 102 23.19 32.58 -22.43
N THR A 103 23.90 31.52 -22.81
CA THR A 103 25.28 31.58 -23.31
C THR A 103 25.34 32.16 -24.71
N LEU A 104 24.41 31.79 -25.61
CA LEU A 104 24.25 32.43 -26.92
C LEU A 104 23.96 33.93 -26.79
N GLN A 105 23.07 34.33 -25.89
CA GLN A 105 22.75 35.74 -25.65
C GLN A 105 23.97 36.52 -25.15
N ARG A 106 24.73 35.97 -24.19
CA ARG A 106 25.99 36.60 -23.73
C ARG A 106 27.02 36.68 -24.85
N ARG A 107 27.17 35.61 -25.63
CA ARG A 107 28.11 35.56 -26.76
C ARG A 107 27.75 36.58 -27.83
N GLN A 108 26.47 36.73 -28.16
CA GLN A 108 26.00 37.77 -29.07
C GLN A 108 26.33 39.16 -28.55
N GLN A 109 26.03 39.45 -27.29
CA GLN A 109 26.31 40.76 -26.70
C GLN A 109 27.81 41.07 -26.77
N GLN A 110 28.66 40.11 -26.40
CA GLN A 110 30.11 40.24 -26.48
C GLN A 110 30.59 40.43 -27.92
N GLN A 111 30.05 39.67 -28.89
CA GLN A 111 30.42 39.81 -30.30
C GLN A 111 30.02 41.18 -30.85
N VAL A 112 28.83 41.69 -30.49
CA VAL A 112 28.39 43.04 -30.89
C VAL A 112 29.31 44.11 -30.29
N ASP A 113 29.70 43.98 -29.02
CA ASP A 113 30.59 44.94 -28.38
C ASP A 113 32.01 44.91 -28.99
N VAL A 114 32.52 43.72 -29.32
CA VAL A 114 33.82 43.56 -30.00
C VAL A 114 33.77 44.12 -31.42
N LEU A 115 32.77 43.73 -32.22
CA LEU A 115 32.59 44.24 -33.58
C LEU A 115 32.44 45.76 -33.59
N ARG A 116 31.71 46.33 -32.62
CA ARG A 116 31.56 47.77 -32.49
C ARG A 116 32.91 48.44 -32.24
N LYS A 117 33.70 47.95 -31.29
CA LYS A 117 35.05 48.49 -31.00
C LYS A 117 36.00 48.35 -32.19
N GLU A 118 36.00 47.21 -32.85
CA GLU A 118 36.85 46.97 -34.03
C GLU A 118 36.45 47.87 -35.20
N LEU A 119 35.15 48.07 -35.43
CA LEU A 119 34.64 48.96 -36.46
C LEU A 119 34.93 50.43 -36.13
N GLU A 120 34.74 50.87 -34.89
CA GLU A 120 35.08 52.22 -34.43
C GLU A 120 36.59 52.49 -34.66
N ALA A 121 37.46 51.57 -34.26
CA ALA A 121 38.90 51.68 -34.49
C ALA A 121 39.28 51.69 -35.98
N ARG A 122 38.62 50.89 -36.82
CA ARG A 122 38.84 50.91 -38.28
C ARG A 122 38.40 52.23 -38.90
N VAL A 123 37.25 52.77 -38.49
CA VAL A 123 36.76 54.07 -38.99
C VAL A 123 37.70 55.20 -38.58
N GLU A 124 38.19 55.20 -37.34
CA GLU A 124 39.20 56.17 -36.91
C GLU A 124 40.48 56.06 -37.74
N ALA A 125 40.98 54.84 -37.99
CA ALA A 125 42.17 54.63 -38.80
C ALA A 125 41.98 55.07 -40.27
N GLU A 126 40.85 54.72 -40.89
CA GLU A 126 40.54 55.12 -42.27
C GLU A 126 40.29 56.63 -42.38
N LEU A 127 39.65 57.26 -41.39
CA LEU A 127 39.50 58.71 -41.33
C LEU A 127 40.86 59.41 -41.20
N GLN A 128 41.75 58.91 -40.34
CA GLN A 128 43.10 59.46 -40.21
C GLN A 128 43.90 59.30 -41.51
N GLN A 129 43.84 58.14 -42.15
CA GLN A 129 44.51 57.89 -43.43
C GLN A 129 43.99 58.82 -44.52
N THR A 130 42.68 59.01 -44.61
CA THR A 130 42.07 59.90 -45.59
C THR A 130 42.34 61.37 -45.30
N HIS A 131 42.45 61.75 -44.03
CA HIS A 131 42.91 63.07 -43.62
C HIS A 131 44.33 63.35 -44.15
N GLN A 132 45.25 62.41 -43.95
CA GLN A 132 46.63 62.52 -44.43
C GLN A 132 46.70 62.59 -45.97
N GLN A 133 45.94 61.76 -46.68
CA GLN A 133 45.88 61.78 -48.14
C GLN A 133 45.32 63.11 -48.66
N MET A 134 44.23 63.61 -48.08
CA MET A 134 43.66 64.90 -48.46
C MET A 134 44.60 66.06 -48.17
N ASP A 135 45.30 66.06 -47.03
CA ASP A 135 46.26 67.11 -46.72
C ASP A 135 47.40 67.13 -47.73
N GLN A 136 47.88 65.97 -48.18
CA GLN A 136 48.89 65.88 -49.23
C GLN A 136 48.35 66.40 -50.57
N GLU A 137 47.16 65.97 -51.00
CA GLU A 137 46.54 66.40 -52.26
C GLU A 137 46.26 67.91 -52.27
N LEU A 138 45.65 68.44 -51.21
CA LEU A 138 45.32 69.85 -51.08
C LEU A 138 46.60 70.70 -51.00
N THR A 139 47.63 70.25 -50.30
CA THR A 139 48.92 70.97 -50.26
C THR A 139 49.56 71.00 -51.65
N GLN A 140 49.60 69.88 -52.38
CA GLN A 140 50.13 69.84 -53.74
C GLN A 140 49.32 70.74 -54.69
N ALA A 141 48.00 70.72 -54.61
CA ALA A 141 47.12 71.59 -55.39
C ALA A 141 47.32 73.07 -55.04
N PHE A 142 47.47 73.39 -53.74
CA PHE A 142 47.74 74.73 -53.24
C PHE A 142 49.03 75.27 -53.87
N THR A 143 50.13 74.52 -53.74
CA THR A 143 51.44 74.92 -54.26
C THR A 143 51.38 75.14 -55.77
N ARG A 144 50.72 74.25 -56.52
CA ARG A 144 50.55 74.39 -57.98
C ARG A 144 49.76 75.64 -58.36
N GLN A 145 48.68 75.95 -57.64
CA GLN A 145 47.85 77.13 -57.93
C GLN A 145 48.55 78.43 -57.55
N VAL A 146 49.25 78.47 -56.41
CA VAL A 146 50.09 79.62 -56.02
C VAL A 146 51.19 79.85 -57.04
N SER A 147 51.92 78.80 -57.45
CA SER A 147 52.97 78.94 -58.47
C SER A 147 52.39 79.42 -59.81
N ALA A 148 51.24 78.89 -60.24
CA ALA A 148 50.60 79.30 -61.49
C ALA A 148 50.11 80.76 -61.43
N PHE A 149 49.58 81.20 -60.29
CA PHE A 149 49.21 82.60 -60.06
C PHE A 149 50.43 83.51 -60.07
N GLU A 150 51.50 83.14 -59.36
CA GLU A 150 52.74 83.91 -59.31
C GLU A 150 53.35 84.07 -60.71
N THR A 151 53.40 83.00 -61.51
CA THR A 151 53.89 83.09 -62.90
C THR A 151 53.01 83.99 -63.75
N ARG A 152 51.68 83.84 -63.71
CA ARG A 152 50.75 84.67 -64.50
C ARG A 152 50.82 86.14 -64.10
N GLN A 153 50.89 86.44 -62.81
CA GLN A 153 51.00 87.81 -62.32
C GLN A 153 52.32 88.44 -62.74
N ARG A 154 53.42 87.69 -62.59
CA ARG A 154 54.75 88.14 -63.01
C ARG A 154 54.78 88.45 -64.50
N ASP A 155 54.27 87.56 -65.35
CA ASP A 155 54.21 87.76 -66.80
C ASP A 155 53.33 88.96 -67.18
N THR A 156 52.17 89.11 -66.53
CA THR A 156 51.23 90.21 -66.82
C THR A 156 51.85 91.56 -66.46
N ILE A 157 52.53 91.62 -65.32
CA ILE A 157 53.14 92.83 -64.81
C ILE A 157 54.44 93.17 -65.54
N GLU A 158 55.23 92.16 -65.92
CA GLU A 158 56.40 92.35 -66.77
C GLU A 158 55.99 92.91 -68.14
N LYS A 159 54.90 92.42 -68.73
CA LYS A 159 54.32 92.99 -69.95
C LYS A 159 53.81 94.42 -69.76
N ALA A 160 53.03 94.69 -68.72
CA ALA A 160 52.50 96.04 -68.47
C ALA A 160 53.63 97.05 -68.21
N LEU A 161 54.63 96.69 -67.41
CA LEU A 161 55.77 97.56 -67.12
C LEU A 161 56.72 97.73 -68.29
N SER A 162 56.98 96.70 -69.09
CA SER A 162 57.81 96.84 -70.29
C SER A 162 57.13 97.77 -71.29
N GLN A 163 55.80 97.70 -71.41
CA GLN A 163 55.02 98.64 -72.22
C GLN A 163 55.10 100.07 -71.67
N ASP A 164 54.88 100.28 -70.37
CA ASP A 164 54.98 101.60 -69.75
C ASP A 164 56.40 102.19 -69.83
N LEU A 165 57.42 101.37 -69.58
CA LEU A 165 58.83 101.78 -69.71
C LEU A 165 59.17 102.16 -71.15
N GLN A 166 58.76 101.36 -72.14
CA GLN A 166 58.95 101.69 -73.55
C GLN A 166 58.24 102.99 -73.94
N MET A 167 57.02 103.21 -73.45
CA MET A 167 56.30 104.47 -73.67
C MET A 167 57.06 105.66 -73.07
N LYS A 168 57.59 105.52 -71.85
CA LYS A 168 58.39 106.57 -71.20
C LYS A 168 59.76 106.78 -71.84
N GLU A 169 60.41 105.73 -72.33
CA GLU A 169 61.66 105.85 -73.10
C GLU A 169 61.42 106.59 -74.42
N ARG A 170 60.30 106.33 -75.11
CA ARG A 170 59.91 107.09 -76.31
C ARG A 170 59.61 108.55 -75.99
N GLU A 171 58.89 108.84 -74.90
CA GLU A 171 58.66 110.21 -74.43
C GLU A 171 59.99 110.93 -74.16
N LEU A 172 60.94 110.24 -73.51
CA LEU A 172 62.28 110.77 -73.24
C LEU A 172 63.08 111.04 -74.51
N GLU A 173 63.09 110.11 -75.46
CA GLU A 173 63.77 110.30 -76.75
C GLU A 173 63.16 111.45 -77.53
N GLN A 174 61.83 111.55 -77.55
CA GLN A 174 61.13 112.64 -78.23
C GLN A 174 61.48 113.98 -77.60
N LEU A 175 61.39 114.10 -76.27
CA LEU A 175 61.76 115.32 -75.56
C LEU A 175 63.24 115.67 -75.75
N ALA A 176 64.13 114.68 -75.74
CA ALA A 176 65.55 114.90 -75.98
C ALA A 176 65.81 115.43 -77.41
N ARG A 177 65.08 114.91 -78.42
CA ARG A 177 65.15 115.42 -79.79
C ARG A 177 64.58 116.83 -79.88
N GLU A 178 63.43 117.11 -79.26
CA GLU A 178 62.81 118.44 -79.24
C GLU A 178 63.73 119.48 -78.58
N VAL A 179 64.30 119.16 -77.42
CA VAL A 179 65.26 120.03 -76.73
C VAL A 179 66.52 120.22 -77.57
N LYS A 180 67.03 119.16 -78.20
CA LYS A 180 68.21 119.27 -79.08
C LYS A 180 67.93 120.17 -80.27
N VAL A 181 66.81 119.99 -80.98
CA VAL A 181 66.40 120.84 -82.10
C VAL A 181 66.26 122.30 -81.64
N GLN A 182 65.58 122.55 -80.51
CA GLN A 182 65.45 123.90 -79.97
C GLN A 182 66.80 124.50 -79.57
N THR A 183 67.70 123.70 -79.02
CA THR A 183 69.05 124.15 -78.63
C THR A 183 69.89 124.44 -79.87
N ASP A 184 69.85 123.59 -80.89
CA ASP A 184 70.56 123.76 -82.16
C ASP A 184 70.00 124.98 -82.92
N GLU A 185 68.68 125.19 -82.97
CA GLU A 185 68.05 126.38 -83.53
C GLU A 185 68.46 127.66 -82.79
N LEU A 186 68.53 127.62 -81.45
CA LEU A 186 68.98 128.76 -80.65
C LEU A 186 70.47 129.03 -80.83
N LEU A 187 71.30 127.98 -80.93
CA LEU A 187 72.72 128.09 -81.20
C LEU A 187 72.99 128.64 -82.61
N ASP A 188 72.24 128.20 -83.62
CA ASP A 188 72.30 128.73 -84.98
C ASP A 188 71.91 130.20 -85.01
N ARG A 189 70.82 130.59 -84.33
CA ARG A 189 70.43 132.00 -84.17
C ARG A 189 71.47 132.84 -83.45
N LEU A 190 72.12 132.30 -82.41
CA LEU A 190 73.19 132.98 -81.67
C LEU A 190 74.47 133.11 -82.51
N SER A 191 74.78 132.11 -83.33
CA SER A 191 75.93 132.13 -84.25
C SER A 191 75.80 133.19 -85.35
N GLN A 192 74.57 133.54 -85.75
CA GLN A 192 74.27 134.62 -86.70
C GLN A 192 74.35 136.02 -86.07
N LEU A 193 74.43 136.12 -84.73
CA LEU A 193 74.37 137.37 -83.99
C LEU A 193 75.73 137.84 -83.40
N ASP A 194 76.85 137.18 -83.74
CA ASP A 194 78.20 137.53 -83.26
C ASP A 194 78.27 137.69 -81.72
N THR A 195 77.59 136.78 -81.01
CA THR A 195 77.43 136.84 -79.55
C THR A 195 78.49 136.07 -78.78
N ASP A 196 78.79 136.57 -77.58
CA ASP A 196 79.87 136.17 -76.67
C ASP A 196 79.87 134.65 -76.35
N PRO A 197 80.98 133.91 -76.52
CA PRO A 197 81.08 132.45 -76.32
C PRO A 197 80.72 131.97 -74.90
N ASN A 198 80.68 132.87 -73.91
CA ASN A 198 80.22 132.56 -72.57
C ASN A 198 78.70 132.34 -72.49
N VAL A 199 77.91 132.97 -73.37
CA VAL A 199 76.45 132.83 -73.39
C VAL A 199 76.04 131.48 -74.00
N THR A 200 76.71 131.04 -75.06
CA THR A 200 76.48 129.73 -75.68
C THR A 200 76.82 128.58 -74.73
N THR A 201 77.91 128.68 -73.98
CA THR A 201 78.25 127.67 -72.94
C THR A 201 77.30 127.70 -71.74
N ALA A 202 76.82 128.87 -71.32
CA ALA A 202 75.82 128.97 -70.26
C ALA A 202 74.48 128.34 -70.68
N LEU A 203 74.06 128.54 -71.94
CA LEU A 203 72.82 127.97 -72.47
C LEU A 203 72.92 126.44 -72.63
N GLN A 204 74.06 125.93 -73.10
CA GLN A 204 74.35 124.49 -73.13
C GLN A 204 74.36 123.85 -71.73
N ARG A 205 74.92 124.53 -70.73
CA ARG A 205 74.88 124.06 -69.33
C ARG A 205 73.46 124.06 -68.77
N SER A 206 72.68 125.12 -69.03
CA SER A 206 71.29 125.20 -68.58
C SER A 206 70.40 124.12 -69.22
N THR A 207 70.59 123.80 -70.50
CA THR A 207 69.80 122.74 -71.16
C THR A 207 70.23 121.35 -70.69
N THR A 208 71.52 121.11 -70.48
CA THR A 208 72.00 119.85 -69.89
C THR A 208 71.55 119.67 -68.44
N ASP A 209 71.57 120.71 -67.61
CA ASP A 209 71.07 120.67 -66.24
C ASP A 209 69.54 120.43 -66.20
N ALA A 210 68.78 121.05 -67.09
CA ALA A 210 67.34 120.82 -67.21
C ALA A 210 67.02 119.38 -67.63
N LEU A 211 67.77 118.82 -68.59
CA LEU A 211 67.66 117.43 -69.01
C LEU A 211 68.05 116.46 -67.90
N GLN A 212 69.12 116.73 -67.15
CA GLN A 212 69.53 115.89 -66.01
C GLN A 212 68.50 115.91 -64.88
N LYS A 213 67.96 117.09 -64.54
CA LYS A 213 66.90 117.22 -63.53
C LYS A 213 65.66 116.45 -63.96
N ARG A 214 65.24 116.57 -65.22
CA ARG A 214 64.07 115.86 -65.72
C ARG A 214 64.29 114.34 -65.77
N LYS A 215 65.49 113.90 -66.12
CA LYS A 215 65.90 112.49 -66.04
C LYS A 215 65.82 111.96 -64.59
N ALA A 216 66.32 112.72 -63.62
CA ALA A 216 66.24 112.34 -62.20
C ALA A 216 64.78 112.28 -61.69
N GLU A 217 63.91 113.22 -62.11
CA GLU A 217 62.48 113.19 -61.79
C GLU A 217 61.79 111.94 -62.35
N LEU A 218 62.13 111.54 -63.58
CA LEU A 218 61.59 110.33 -64.22
C LEU A 218 62.14 109.04 -63.58
N GLU A 219 63.40 109.01 -63.18
CA GLU A 219 63.98 107.91 -62.41
C GLU A 219 63.31 107.77 -61.03
N ALA A 220 63.05 108.88 -60.34
CA ALA A 220 62.32 108.88 -59.08
C ALA A 220 60.86 108.41 -59.24
N GLN A 221 60.18 108.81 -60.33
CA GLN A 221 58.85 108.30 -60.67
C GLN A 221 58.88 106.80 -60.98
N ARG A 222 59.89 106.32 -61.73
CA ARG A 222 60.09 104.89 -62.02
C ARG A 222 60.23 104.07 -60.74
N VAL A 223 61.02 104.54 -59.77
CA VAL A 223 61.18 103.87 -58.47
C VAL A 223 59.86 103.87 -57.67
N ARG A 224 59.12 105.00 -57.64
CA ARG A 224 57.81 105.07 -56.97
C ARG A 224 56.77 104.13 -57.58
N LEU A 225 56.69 104.07 -58.90
CA LEU A 225 55.81 103.13 -59.62
C LEU A 225 56.22 101.68 -59.35
N GLY A 226 57.53 101.39 -59.28
CA GLY A 226 58.05 100.08 -58.86
C GLY A 226 57.61 99.68 -57.45
N ALA A 227 57.67 100.59 -56.48
CA ALA A 227 57.24 100.34 -55.11
C ALA A 227 55.71 100.16 -54.97
N GLN A 228 54.91 100.97 -55.67
CA GLN A 228 53.45 100.83 -55.70
C GLN A 228 53.03 99.48 -56.30
N ARG A 229 53.66 99.08 -57.40
CA ARG A 229 53.49 97.76 -58.02
C ARG A 229 53.79 96.63 -57.04
N ASP A 230 54.93 96.68 -56.35
CA ASP A 230 55.33 95.62 -55.41
C ASP A 230 54.36 95.54 -54.22
N GLY A 231 53.84 96.68 -53.75
CA GLY A 231 52.79 96.73 -52.74
C GLY A 231 51.47 96.10 -53.20
N GLU A 232 51.02 96.43 -54.42
CA GLU A 232 49.77 95.92 -54.98
C GLU A 232 49.86 94.43 -55.33
N LEU A 233 51.01 93.98 -55.83
CA LEU A 233 51.34 92.56 -56.02
C LEU A 233 51.29 91.79 -54.70
N THR A 234 51.91 92.34 -53.67
CA THR A 234 51.93 91.69 -52.35
C THR A 234 50.51 91.57 -51.81
N LYS A 235 49.70 92.62 -51.95
CA LYS A 235 48.28 92.62 -51.56
C LYS A 235 47.47 91.58 -52.33
N GLN A 236 47.53 91.57 -53.66
CA GLN A 236 46.84 90.58 -54.50
C GLN A 236 47.28 89.15 -54.19
N ARG A 237 48.58 88.94 -53.94
CA ARG A 237 49.13 87.65 -53.51
C ARG A 237 48.56 87.21 -52.17
N THR A 238 48.52 88.11 -51.17
CA THR A 238 47.95 87.77 -49.86
C THR A 238 46.45 87.47 -49.92
N GLU A 239 45.68 88.24 -50.70
CA GLU A 239 44.25 88.01 -50.89
C GLU A 239 43.98 86.69 -51.64
N PHE A 240 44.76 86.40 -52.68
CA PHE A 240 44.67 85.12 -53.41
C PHE A 240 45.00 83.94 -52.50
N ILE A 241 46.10 84.00 -51.73
CA ILE A 241 46.47 82.95 -50.77
C ILE A 241 45.40 82.75 -49.70
N ALA A 242 44.81 83.82 -49.18
CA ALA A 242 43.75 83.75 -48.18
C ALA A 242 42.48 83.09 -48.74
N SER A 243 42.04 83.50 -49.93
CA SER A 243 40.90 82.92 -50.65
C SER A 243 41.11 81.42 -50.93
N LEU A 244 42.31 81.05 -51.41
CA LEU A 244 42.67 79.67 -51.64
C LEU A 244 42.63 78.81 -50.36
N LYS A 245 43.19 79.32 -49.26
CA LYS A 245 43.15 78.62 -47.96
C LYS A 245 41.72 78.40 -47.50
N GLN A 246 40.85 79.39 -47.65
CA GLN A 246 39.44 79.26 -47.29
C GLN A 246 38.71 78.22 -48.15
N GLN A 247 38.95 78.25 -49.47
CA GLN A 247 38.39 77.25 -50.39
C GLN A 247 38.85 75.83 -50.03
N GLN A 248 40.13 75.64 -49.71
CA GLN A 248 40.66 74.35 -49.27
C GLN A 248 40.08 73.86 -47.95
N GLN A 249 39.83 74.75 -47.00
CA GLN A 249 39.18 74.39 -45.75
C GLN A 249 37.75 73.89 -45.98
N LEU A 250 36.99 74.56 -46.84
CA LEU A 250 35.64 74.14 -47.20
C LEU A 250 35.64 72.81 -47.95
N GLU A 251 36.53 72.63 -48.94
CA GLU A 251 36.65 71.38 -49.67
C GLU A 251 37.07 70.22 -48.76
N ARG A 252 38.03 70.46 -47.85
CA ARG A 252 38.43 69.49 -46.82
C ARG A 252 37.27 69.08 -45.94
N GLN A 253 36.48 70.03 -45.43
CA GLN A 253 35.31 69.74 -44.61
C GLN A 253 34.28 68.92 -45.39
N GLN A 254 33.94 69.32 -46.62
CA GLN A 254 32.96 68.60 -47.44
C GLN A 254 33.39 67.15 -47.71
N ARG A 255 34.65 66.94 -48.10
CA ARG A 255 35.18 65.60 -48.37
C ARG A 255 35.21 64.73 -47.10
N LEU A 256 35.58 65.30 -45.94
CA LEU A 256 35.53 64.59 -44.65
C LEU A 256 34.10 64.17 -44.29
N THR A 257 33.12 65.07 -44.40
CA THR A 257 31.73 64.78 -44.06
C THR A 257 31.16 63.66 -44.94
N ILE A 258 31.44 63.69 -46.25
CA ILE A 258 31.01 62.63 -47.18
C ILE A 258 31.65 61.29 -46.82
N LYS A 259 32.95 61.29 -46.50
CA LYS A 259 33.67 60.06 -46.16
C LYS A 259 33.18 59.48 -44.84
N GLU A 260 33.00 60.32 -43.82
CA GLU A 260 32.46 59.92 -42.52
C GLU A 260 31.05 59.33 -42.64
N ALA A 261 30.19 59.94 -43.46
CA ALA A 261 28.85 59.41 -43.74
C ALA A 261 28.90 58.03 -44.43
N SER A 262 29.77 57.86 -45.43
CA SER A 262 29.95 56.59 -46.13
C SER A 262 30.46 55.47 -45.21
N LEU A 263 31.42 55.78 -44.31
CA LEU A 263 31.95 54.82 -43.34
C LEU A 263 30.91 54.44 -42.27
N ARG A 264 30.12 55.40 -41.79
CA ARG A 264 29.00 55.11 -40.89
C ARG A 264 27.96 54.21 -41.55
N GLN A 265 27.68 54.41 -42.83
CA GLN A 265 26.74 53.59 -43.58
C GLN A 265 27.25 52.14 -43.76
N SER A 266 28.53 51.95 -44.09
CA SER A 266 29.11 50.60 -44.21
C SER A 266 29.16 49.88 -42.86
N MET A 267 29.48 50.58 -41.77
CA MET A 267 29.37 50.05 -40.40
C MET A 267 27.95 49.60 -40.07
N ALA A 268 26.95 50.42 -40.36
CA ALA A 268 25.55 50.09 -40.10
C ALA A 268 25.12 48.82 -40.86
N GLN A 269 25.54 48.67 -42.11
CA GLN A 269 25.25 47.49 -42.91
C GLN A 269 25.91 46.22 -42.35
N LEU A 270 27.18 46.28 -41.94
CA LEU A 270 27.89 45.14 -41.33
C LEU A 270 27.25 44.72 -40.00
N LEU A 271 26.91 45.69 -39.14
CA LEU A 271 26.22 45.41 -37.89
C LEU A 271 24.84 44.77 -38.15
N GLN A 272 24.10 45.26 -39.14
CA GLN A 272 22.80 44.71 -39.51
C GLN A 272 22.89 43.27 -40.04
N GLN A 273 23.89 42.96 -40.88
CA GLN A 273 24.14 41.60 -41.36
C GLN A 273 24.49 40.66 -40.20
N SER A 274 25.35 41.09 -39.26
CA SER A 274 25.71 40.28 -38.09
C SER A 274 24.49 40.02 -37.19
N ARG A 275 23.64 41.03 -36.97
CA ARG A 275 22.40 40.90 -36.20
C ARG A 275 21.43 39.90 -36.84
N GLY A 276 21.25 39.96 -38.17
CA GLY A 276 20.35 39.03 -38.86
C GLY A 276 20.75 37.56 -38.72
N SER A 277 22.05 37.26 -38.85
CA SER A 277 22.56 35.89 -38.61
C SER A 277 22.34 35.45 -37.15
N ALA A 278 22.57 36.36 -36.22
CA ALA A 278 22.45 36.09 -34.80
C ALA A 278 20.99 35.89 -34.38
N GLU A 279 20.06 36.70 -34.91
CA GLU A 279 18.61 36.54 -34.70
C GLU A 279 18.10 35.21 -35.25
N GLN A 280 18.62 34.73 -36.38
CA GLN A 280 18.28 33.40 -36.89
C GLN A 280 18.72 32.27 -35.94
N GLU A 281 19.96 32.30 -35.46
CA GLU A 281 20.45 31.33 -34.46
C GLU A 281 19.64 31.39 -33.16
N TRP A 282 19.29 32.60 -32.69
CA TRP A 282 18.49 32.77 -31.49
C TRP A 282 17.06 32.27 -31.68
N SER A 283 16.41 32.57 -32.81
CA SER A 283 15.05 32.11 -33.10
C SER A 283 14.96 30.59 -33.23
N THR A 284 15.96 29.94 -33.82
CA THR A 284 16.02 28.47 -33.94
C THR A 284 16.21 27.81 -32.58
N ALA A 285 17.10 28.36 -31.74
CA ALA A 285 17.27 27.92 -30.36
C ALA A 285 15.98 28.11 -29.54
N GLN A 286 15.31 29.25 -29.68
CA GLN A 286 14.04 29.54 -29.00
C GLN A 286 12.91 28.60 -29.44
N ALA A 287 12.81 28.31 -30.75
CA ALA A 287 11.84 27.36 -31.27
C ALA A 287 12.09 25.94 -30.72
N SER A 288 13.36 25.54 -30.58
CA SER A 288 13.72 24.26 -29.96
C SER A 288 13.33 24.19 -28.48
N LEU A 289 13.57 25.28 -27.72
CA LEU A 289 13.16 25.38 -26.32
C LEU A 289 11.64 25.27 -26.18
N GLU A 290 10.89 25.97 -27.03
CA GLU A 290 9.43 25.94 -27.00
C GLU A 290 8.88 24.55 -27.34
N GLY A 291 9.49 23.86 -28.32
CA GLY A 291 9.17 22.46 -28.63
C GLY A 291 9.34 21.52 -27.42
N VAL A 292 10.43 21.69 -26.67
CA VAL A 292 10.67 20.90 -25.45
C VAL A 292 9.70 21.31 -24.32
N ARG A 293 9.34 22.60 -24.19
CA ARG A 293 8.34 23.06 -23.21
C ARG A 293 6.95 22.47 -23.47
N VAL A 294 6.52 22.44 -24.74
CA VAL A 294 5.26 21.80 -25.13
C VAL A 294 5.28 20.31 -24.77
N ARG A 295 6.38 19.61 -25.07
CA ARG A 295 6.54 18.19 -24.69
C ARG A 295 6.51 18.01 -23.16
N ALA A 296 7.17 18.87 -22.40
CA ALA A 296 7.13 18.85 -20.93
C ALA A 296 5.71 19.03 -20.40
N GLY A 297 4.92 19.92 -21.01
CA GLY A 297 3.51 20.12 -20.69
C GLY A 297 2.66 18.87 -20.96
N GLN A 298 2.87 18.21 -22.10
CA GLN A 298 2.18 16.96 -22.45
C GLN A 298 2.52 15.83 -21.46
N ILE A 299 3.79 15.66 -21.11
CA ILE A 299 4.24 14.67 -20.11
C ILE A 299 3.61 14.95 -18.74
N ALA A 300 3.54 16.22 -18.32
CA ALA A 300 2.89 16.59 -17.06
C ALA A 300 1.38 16.29 -17.06
N GLN A 301 0.69 16.52 -18.18
CA GLN A 301 -0.71 16.14 -18.34
C GLN A 301 -0.90 14.62 -18.27
N GLN A 302 -0.06 13.85 -18.97
CA GLN A 302 -0.07 12.38 -18.92
C GLN A 302 0.19 11.86 -17.50
N GLN A 303 1.15 12.43 -16.77
CA GLN A 303 1.42 12.08 -15.38
C GLN A 303 0.19 12.32 -14.49
N THR A 304 -0.48 13.46 -14.67
CA THR A 304 -1.69 13.81 -13.91
C THR A 304 -2.84 12.84 -14.20
N GLU A 305 -3.05 12.49 -15.47
CA GLU A 305 -4.08 11.54 -15.89
C GLU A 305 -3.80 10.12 -15.35
N LEU A 306 -2.57 9.64 -15.45
CA LEU A 306 -2.16 8.35 -14.88
C LEU A 306 -2.33 8.31 -13.36
N THR A 307 -2.01 9.39 -12.66
CA THR A 307 -2.20 9.50 -11.21
C THR A 307 -3.68 9.42 -10.84
N LYS A 308 -4.55 10.16 -11.55
CA LYS A 308 -6.01 10.08 -11.34
C LYS A 308 -6.55 8.67 -11.60
N ARG A 309 -6.10 8.01 -12.68
CA ARG A 309 -6.49 6.63 -12.98
C ARG A 309 -6.06 5.69 -11.86
N LEU A 310 -4.82 5.81 -11.37
CA LEU A 310 -4.35 5.03 -10.22
C LEU A 310 -5.22 5.24 -8.99
N GLU A 311 -5.55 6.47 -8.63
CA GLU A 311 -6.45 6.75 -7.49
C GLU A 311 -7.83 6.11 -7.67
N THR A 312 -8.39 6.13 -8.89
CA THR A 312 -9.68 5.47 -9.16
C THR A 312 -9.59 3.95 -9.04
N PHE A 313 -8.50 3.35 -9.54
CA PHE A 313 -8.26 1.92 -9.42
C PHE A 313 -7.99 1.51 -7.96
N GLU A 314 -7.31 2.33 -7.19
CA GLU A 314 -7.07 2.11 -5.76
C GLU A 314 -8.40 2.13 -4.98
N ARG A 315 -9.25 3.13 -5.21
CA ARG A 315 -10.60 3.16 -4.62
C ARG A 315 -11.42 1.93 -5.02
N ASN A 316 -11.42 1.55 -6.30
CA ASN A 316 -12.15 0.36 -6.76
C ASN A 316 -11.62 -0.93 -6.12
N ALA A 317 -10.30 -1.09 -6.03
CA ALA A 317 -9.69 -2.26 -5.38
C ALA A 317 -10.02 -2.32 -3.88
N THR A 318 -10.01 -1.19 -3.17
CA THR A 318 -10.43 -1.14 -1.76
C THR A 318 -11.91 -1.47 -1.58
N ALA A 319 -12.79 -0.97 -2.46
CA ALA A 319 -14.21 -1.29 -2.44
C ALA A 319 -14.47 -2.78 -2.71
N GLN A 320 -13.74 -3.37 -3.66
CA GLN A 320 -13.83 -4.81 -3.94
C GLN A 320 -13.26 -5.67 -2.80
N ALA A 321 -12.18 -5.24 -2.15
CA ALA A 321 -11.65 -5.92 -0.96
C ALA A 321 -12.67 -5.91 0.18
N HIS A 322 -13.29 -4.77 0.48
CA HIS A 322 -14.38 -4.70 1.47
C HIS A 322 -15.58 -5.58 1.09
N ARG A 323 -15.88 -5.71 -0.21
CA ARG A 323 -16.91 -6.63 -0.68
C ARG A 323 -16.55 -8.09 -0.42
N VAL A 324 -15.29 -8.48 -0.61
CA VAL A 324 -14.79 -9.82 -0.24
C VAL A 324 -14.98 -10.05 1.25
N ASP A 325 -14.52 -9.11 2.10
CA ASP A 325 -14.66 -9.22 3.56
C ASP A 325 -16.13 -9.36 3.98
N SER A 326 -17.04 -8.57 3.37
CA SER A 326 -18.49 -8.66 3.63
C SER A 326 -19.07 -10.01 3.21
N LEU A 327 -18.69 -10.53 2.05
CA LEU A 327 -19.15 -11.83 1.57
C LEU A 327 -18.60 -12.98 2.42
N GLU A 328 -17.37 -12.87 2.91
CA GLU A 328 -16.78 -13.84 3.84
C GLU A 328 -17.48 -13.81 5.21
N ALA A 329 -17.85 -12.63 5.71
CA ALA A 329 -18.65 -12.49 6.92
C ALA A 329 -20.06 -13.09 6.74
N GLU A 330 -20.75 -12.78 5.64
CA GLU A 330 -22.03 -13.41 5.29
C GLU A 330 -21.91 -14.94 5.20
N ARG A 331 -20.82 -15.44 4.62
CA ARG A 331 -20.53 -16.88 4.53
C ARG A 331 -20.38 -17.50 5.91
N GLN A 332 -19.64 -16.87 6.82
CA GLN A 332 -19.49 -17.36 8.20
C GLN A 332 -20.84 -17.41 8.93
N VAL A 333 -21.69 -16.39 8.76
CA VAL A 333 -23.05 -16.37 9.33
C VAL A 333 -23.90 -17.50 8.75
N ALA A 334 -23.88 -17.70 7.42
CA ALA A 334 -24.61 -18.79 6.77
C ALA A 334 -24.11 -20.18 7.21
N MET A 335 -22.80 -20.34 7.41
CA MET A 335 -22.20 -21.57 7.96
C MET A 335 -22.64 -21.83 9.41
N ALA A 336 -22.73 -20.79 10.25
CA ALA A 336 -23.23 -20.91 11.61
C ALA A 336 -24.73 -21.26 11.63
N GLN A 337 -25.53 -20.65 10.75
CA GLN A 337 -26.95 -21.01 10.57
C GLN A 337 -27.12 -22.45 10.09
N LEU A 338 -26.26 -22.91 9.17
CA LEU A 338 -26.27 -24.29 8.69
C LEU A 338 -26.00 -25.26 9.84
N GLU A 339 -24.99 -24.97 10.67
CA GLU A 339 -24.69 -25.74 11.87
C GLU A 339 -25.85 -25.77 12.85
N GLU A 340 -26.43 -24.61 13.19
CA GLU A 340 -27.55 -24.52 14.12
C GLU A 340 -28.78 -25.28 13.60
N THR A 341 -29.04 -25.21 12.29
CA THR A 341 -30.16 -25.92 11.66
C THR A 341 -29.94 -27.43 11.71
N LEU A 342 -28.72 -27.89 11.46
CA LEU A 342 -28.34 -29.30 11.59
C LEU A 342 -28.43 -29.79 13.04
N GLN A 343 -28.06 -28.97 14.03
CA GLN A 343 -28.23 -29.29 15.46
C GLN A 343 -29.70 -29.38 15.90
N ARG A 344 -30.58 -28.57 15.33
CA ARG A 344 -32.03 -28.59 15.64
C ARG A 344 -32.78 -29.75 14.99
N SER A 345 -32.21 -30.38 13.96
CA SER A 345 -32.82 -31.47 13.19
C SER A 345 -32.87 -32.82 13.95
N ASP A 346 -32.57 -32.82 15.25
CA ASP A 346 -32.23 -33.98 16.07
C ASP A 346 -33.44 -34.84 16.55
N SER A 347 -34.63 -34.58 16.01
CA SER A 347 -35.88 -35.29 16.33
C SER A 347 -36.14 -36.44 15.36
N GLU A 348 -35.92 -37.68 15.81
CA GLU A 348 -36.20 -39.00 15.17
C GLU A 348 -35.69 -39.26 13.73
N HIS A 349 -35.38 -38.23 12.95
CA HIS A 349 -35.00 -38.29 11.54
C HIS A 349 -33.71 -37.50 11.21
N GLY A 350 -33.01 -36.97 12.22
CA GLY A 350 -31.75 -36.21 12.05
C GLY A 350 -30.63 -36.97 11.35
N ASP A 351 -30.65 -38.31 11.41
CA ASP A 351 -29.71 -39.17 10.71
C ASP A 351 -29.87 -39.09 9.18
N ALA A 352 -31.09 -38.92 8.67
CA ALA A 352 -31.36 -38.77 7.24
C ALA A 352 -30.87 -37.41 6.71
N ALA A 353 -31.05 -36.33 7.48
CA ALA A 353 -30.56 -35.01 7.13
C ALA A 353 -29.01 -34.93 7.13
N LEU A 354 -28.35 -35.57 8.10
CA LEU A 354 -26.88 -35.66 8.16
C LEU A 354 -26.28 -36.54 7.05
N GLN A 355 -26.95 -37.64 6.69
CA GLN A 355 -26.54 -38.48 5.56
C GLN A 355 -26.66 -37.74 4.23
N TRP A 356 -27.82 -37.11 3.99
CA TRP A 356 -28.02 -36.29 2.78
C TRP A 356 -27.02 -35.12 2.71
N PHE A 357 -26.75 -34.45 3.83
CA PHE A 357 -25.73 -33.40 3.91
C PHE A 357 -24.32 -33.92 3.54
N GLY A 358 -23.96 -35.11 4.02
CA GLY A 358 -22.69 -35.76 3.67
C GLY A 358 -22.58 -36.13 2.19
N GLU A 359 -23.65 -36.61 1.58
CA GLU A 359 -23.70 -36.90 0.13
C GLU A 359 -23.64 -35.61 -0.71
N ALA A 360 -24.33 -34.55 -0.26
CA ALA A 360 -24.29 -33.24 -0.90
C ALA A 360 -22.88 -32.63 -0.88
N ILE A 361 -22.14 -32.76 0.23
CA ILE A 361 -20.75 -32.28 0.34
C ILE A 361 -19.84 -32.92 -0.70
N GLN A 362 -19.98 -34.23 -0.96
CA GLN A 362 -19.12 -34.96 -1.90
C GLN A 362 -19.24 -34.48 -3.35
N GLN A 363 -20.33 -33.79 -3.70
CA GLN A 363 -20.55 -33.27 -5.05
C GLN A 363 -20.13 -31.80 -5.22
N LEU A 364 -19.76 -31.14 -4.11
CA LEU A 364 -19.28 -29.76 -4.12
C LEU A 364 -17.79 -29.69 -4.51
N PRO A 365 -17.33 -28.53 -5.01
CA PRO A 365 -15.91 -28.27 -5.23
C PRO A 365 -15.07 -28.54 -3.96
N PRO A 366 -13.82 -29.03 -4.09
CA PRO A 366 -13.01 -29.47 -2.95
C PRO A 366 -12.76 -28.38 -1.91
N GLU A 367 -12.70 -27.12 -2.34
CA GLU A 367 -12.54 -25.94 -1.47
C GLU A 367 -13.74 -25.75 -0.54
N ILE A 368 -14.96 -25.91 -1.08
CA ILE A 368 -16.20 -25.81 -0.30
C ILE A 368 -16.40 -27.08 0.53
N ALA A 369 -16.07 -28.24 -0.05
CA ALA A 369 -16.21 -29.53 0.61
C ALA A 369 -15.27 -29.67 1.82
N GLY A 370 -14.06 -29.11 1.76
CA GLY A 370 -13.12 -29.09 2.89
C GLY A 370 -13.74 -28.43 4.13
N ASP A 371 -14.21 -27.19 4.00
CA ASP A 371 -14.79 -26.43 5.12
C ASP A 371 -16.09 -27.07 5.66
N LEU A 372 -16.92 -27.63 4.77
CA LEU A 372 -18.15 -28.33 5.17
C LEU A 372 -17.90 -29.72 5.77
N SER A 373 -16.82 -30.40 5.37
CA SER A 373 -16.48 -31.73 5.91
C SER A 373 -16.10 -31.67 7.39
N HIS A 374 -15.43 -30.59 7.82
CA HIS A 374 -15.14 -30.36 9.23
C HIS A 374 -16.44 -30.16 10.04
N LEU A 375 -17.40 -29.42 9.48
CA LEU A 375 -18.73 -29.27 10.08
C LEU A 375 -19.46 -30.62 10.16
N GLN A 376 -19.40 -31.44 9.11
CA GLN A 376 -19.97 -32.79 9.10
C GLN A 376 -19.35 -33.68 10.19
N GLN A 377 -18.01 -33.69 10.33
CA GLN A 377 -17.31 -34.46 11.36
C GLN A 377 -17.72 -34.02 12.77
N ARG A 378 -17.80 -32.71 13.01
CA ARG A 378 -18.23 -32.16 14.29
C ARG A 378 -19.67 -32.56 14.61
N MET A 379 -20.58 -32.44 13.65
CA MET A 379 -21.98 -32.87 13.82
C MET A 379 -22.12 -34.37 14.06
N ALA A 380 -21.34 -35.21 13.37
CA ALA A 380 -21.33 -36.66 13.58
C ALA A 380 -20.84 -37.02 15.00
N SER A 381 -19.80 -36.34 15.49
CA SER A 381 -19.30 -36.55 16.86
C SER A 381 -20.33 -36.14 17.92
N TRP A 382 -21.05 -35.04 17.69
CA TRP A 382 -22.11 -34.57 18.58
C TRP A 382 -23.30 -35.54 18.61
N ALA A 383 -23.76 -36.01 17.44
CA ALA A 383 -24.81 -37.02 17.34
C ALA A 383 -24.42 -38.33 18.06
N GLN A 384 -23.15 -38.75 17.99
CA GLN A 384 -22.65 -39.90 18.75
C GLN A 384 -22.69 -39.66 20.27
N GLN A 385 -22.29 -38.48 20.72
CA GLN A 385 -22.32 -38.10 22.14
C GLN A 385 -23.76 -38.08 22.66
N GLU A 386 -24.71 -37.52 21.90
CA GLU A 386 -26.12 -37.48 22.27
C GLU A 386 -26.74 -38.89 22.29
N ARG A 387 -26.40 -39.78 21.35
CA ARG A 387 -26.79 -41.20 21.39
C ARG A 387 -26.27 -41.89 22.65
N ALA A 388 -25.02 -41.64 23.04
CA ALA A 388 -24.45 -42.19 24.27
C ALA A 388 -25.19 -41.68 25.51
N LEU A 389 -25.56 -40.39 25.55
CA LEU A 389 -26.38 -39.81 26.63
C LEU A 389 -27.79 -40.41 26.68
N ARG A 390 -28.44 -40.63 25.52
CA ARG A 390 -29.75 -41.31 25.44
C ARG A 390 -29.66 -42.74 25.97
N GLN A 391 -28.65 -43.52 25.55
CA GLN A 391 -28.39 -44.86 26.08
C GLN A 391 -28.14 -44.85 27.60
N GLN A 392 -27.37 -43.88 28.10
CA GLN A 392 -27.13 -43.73 29.53
C GLN A 392 -28.43 -43.44 30.30
N ARG A 393 -29.30 -42.58 29.76
CA ARG A 393 -30.62 -42.30 30.34
C ARG A 393 -31.51 -43.54 30.35
N ASP A 394 -31.50 -44.35 29.29
CA ASP A 394 -32.29 -45.58 29.23
C ASP A 394 -31.79 -46.65 30.21
N VAL A 395 -30.47 -46.82 30.33
CA VAL A 395 -29.86 -47.71 31.34
C VAL A 395 -30.21 -47.25 32.77
N LEU A 396 -30.22 -45.94 33.03
CA LEU A 396 -30.64 -45.40 34.33
C LEU A 396 -32.12 -45.70 34.62
N ARG A 397 -33.01 -45.56 33.63
CA ARG A 397 -34.44 -45.93 33.77
C ARG A 397 -34.59 -47.43 34.03
N GLN A 398 -33.89 -48.28 33.29
CA GLN A 398 -33.89 -49.74 33.49
C GLN A 398 -33.36 -50.13 34.87
N ARG A 399 -32.31 -49.46 35.35
CA ARG A 399 -31.77 -49.66 36.71
C ARG A 399 -32.78 -49.27 37.79
N GLN A 400 -33.51 -48.17 37.61
CA GLN A 400 -34.57 -47.79 38.55
C GLN A 400 -35.70 -48.82 38.60
N LEU A 401 -36.14 -49.33 37.44
CA LEU A 401 -37.13 -50.41 37.37
C LEU A 401 -36.64 -51.69 38.05
N ALA A 402 -35.39 -52.09 37.81
CA ALA A 402 -34.80 -53.27 38.45
C ALA A 402 -34.72 -53.13 39.99
N LEU A 403 -34.40 -51.94 40.51
CA LEU A 403 -34.40 -51.67 41.94
C LEU A 403 -35.80 -51.76 42.55
N GLN A 404 -36.83 -51.25 41.85
CA GLN A 404 -38.22 -51.40 42.30
C GLN A 404 -38.62 -52.87 42.42
N ILE A 405 -38.33 -53.67 41.40
CA ILE A 405 -38.61 -55.12 41.40
C ILE A 405 -37.84 -55.84 42.53
N ALA A 406 -36.58 -55.49 42.75
CA ALA A 406 -35.77 -56.08 43.82
C ALA A 406 -36.37 -55.81 45.22
N HIS A 407 -36.85 -54.59 45.47
CA HIS A 407 -37.52 -54.25 46.73
C HIS A 407 -38.84 -55.00 46.92
N GLU A 408 -39.64 -55.16 45.86
CA GLU A 408 -40.88 -55.95 45.91
C GLU A 408 -40.60 -57.43 46.23
N MET A 409 -39.54 -57.99 45.65
CA MET A 409 -39.11 -59.38 45.91
C MET A 409 -38.62 -59.56 47.35
N GLU A 410 -37.85 -58.62 47.89
CA GLU A 410 -37.38 -58.66 49.28
C GLU A 410 -38.54 -58.60 50.28
N ALA A 411 -39.54 -57.75 50.01
CA ALA A 411 -40.74 -57.66 50.84
C ALA A 411 -41.52 -58.99 50.88
N ARG A 412 -41.66 -59.67 49.73
CA ARG A 412 -42.29 -61.01 49.64
C ARG A 412 -41.51 -62.06 50.42
N TYR A 413 -40.18 -62.03 50.35
CA TYR A 413 -39.33 -62.99 51.07
C TYR A 413 -39.44 -62.84 52.59
N ARG A 414 -39.41 -61.61 53.12
CA ARG A 414 -39.64 -61.35 54.56
C ARG A 414 -41.01 -61.83 55.02
N GLN A 415 -42.05 -61.64 54.20
CA GLN A 415 -43.40 -62.09 54.52
C GLN A 415 -43.51 -63.62 54.58
N ALA A 416 -42.79 -64.34 53.72
CA ALA A 416 -42.71 -65.79 53.76
C ALA A 416 -41.98 -66.30 55.03
N GLN A 417 -40.88 -65.67 55.42
CA GLN A 417 -40.15 -66.03 56.64
C GLN A 417 -41.00 -65.84 57.91
N LEU A 418 -41.76 -64.73 58.01
CA LEU A 418 -42.65 -64.49 59.14
C LEU A 418 -43.77 -65.53 59.26
N LYS A 419 -44.28 -66.05 58.14
CA LYS A 419 -45.27 -67.13 58.16
C LYS A 419 -44.68 -68.43 58.72
N GLN A 420 -43.46 -68.77 58.28
CA GLN A 420 -42.78 -69.97 58.75
C GLN A 420 -42.46 -69.92 60.25
N GLN A 421 -42.05 -68.76 60.77
CA GLN A 421 -41.83 -68.57 62.22
C GLN A 421 -43.11 -68.79 63.03
N ARG A 422 -44.24 -68.23 62.58
CA ARG A 422 -45.53 -68.41 63.27
C ARG A 422 -46.00 -69.87 63.30
N GLU A 423 -45.72 -70.63 62.24
CA GLU A 423 -46.06 -72.06 62.20
C GLU A 423 -45.23 -72.88 63.20
N VAL A 424 -43.95 -72.54 63.37
CA VAL A 424 -43.08 -73.19 64.36
C VAL A 424 -43.54 -72.85 65.79
N GLU A 425 -43.84 -71.59 66.07
CA GLU A 425 -44.37 -71.15 67.38
C GLU A 425 -45.72 -71.79 67.72
N ALA A 426 -46.63 -71.91 66.75
CA ALA A 426 -47.93 -72.54 66.95
C ALA A 426 -47.81 -74.05 67.27
N LYS A 427 -46.86 -74.75 66.64
CA LYS A 427 -46.57 -76.16 66.94
C LYS A 427 -45.98 -76.32 68.34
N ALA A 428 -45.06 -75.44 68.75
CA ALA A 428 -44.44 -75.48 70.07
C ALA A 428 -45.48 -75.33 71.21
N ARG A 429 -46.40 -74.36 71.11
CA ARG A 429 -47.46 -74.17 72.13
C ARG A 429 -48.36 -75.39 72.29
N ARG A 430 -48.69 -76.05 71.18
CA ARG A 430 -49.57 -77.22 71.18
C ARG A 430 -48.93 -78.44 71.84
N VAL A 431 -47.61 -78.60 71.70
CA VAL A 431 -46.83 -79.64 72.39
C VAL A 431 -46.84 -79.40 73.90
N GLU A 432 -46.66 -78.16 74.33
CA GLU A 432 -46.68 -77.78 75.74
C GLU A 432 -48.05 -78.06 76.39
N GLU A 433 -49.15 -77.68 75.72
CA GLU A 433 -50.52 -77.98 76.18
C GLU A 433 -50.79 -79.49 76.34
N LEU A 434 -50.26 -80.33 75.44
CA LEU A 434 -50.42 -81.78 75.49
C LEU A 434 -49.65 -82.40 76.67
N LEU A 435 -48.43 -81.92 76.93
CA LEU A 435 -47.59 -82.41 78.03
C LEU A 435 -48.15 -82.02 79.41
N ASP A 436 -48.64 -80.79 79.56
CA ASP A 436 -49.28 -80.35 80.80
C ASP A 436 -50.52 -81.20 81.11
N ARG A 437 -51.31 -81.52 80.07
CA ARG A 437 -52.50 -82.35 80.21
C ARG A 437 -52.16 -83.80 80.55
N ALA A 438 -51.09 -84.35 79.98
CA ALA A 438 -50.58 -85.68 80.35
C ALA A 438 -50.15 -85.74 81.83
N THR A 439 -49.47 -84.70 82.32
CA THR A 439 -49.05 -84.59 83.72
C THR A 439 -50.28 -84.58 84.65
N GLN A 440 -51.31 -83.81 84.31
CA GLN A 440 -52.56 -83.77 85.08
C GLN A 440 -53.30 -85.11 85.12
N LEU A 441 -53.29 -85.87 84.02
CA LEU A 441 -53.92 -87.19 83.95
C LEU A 441 -53.16 -88.23 84.80
N THR A 442 -51.84 -88.13 84.84
CA THR A 442 -50.97 -88.96 85.69
C THR A 442 -51.31 -88.78 87.17
N GLY A 443 -51.44 -87.52 87.62
CA GLY A 443 -51.86 -87.22 88.99
C GLY A 443 -53.28 -87.69 89.36
N ARG A 444 -54.10 -88.04 88.37
CA ARG A 444 -55.45 -88.61 88.56
C ARG A 444 -55.50 -90.13 88.44
N GLY A 445 -54.34 -90.79 88.30
CA GLY A 445 -54.23 -92.25 88.13
C GLY A 445 -54.70 -92.77 86.76
N LYS A 446 -54.90 -91.88 85.76
CA LYS A 446 -55.30 -92.23 84.39
C LYS A 446 -54.08 -92.36 83.49
N PHE A 447 -53.25 -93.36 83.75
CA PHE A 447 -51.94 -93.48 83.11
C PHE A 447 -52.01 -93.80 81.62
N ASP A 448 -53.00 -94.59 81.17
CA ASP A 448 -53.10 -94.96 79.75
C ASP A 448 -53.47 -93.74 78.88
N ASP A 449 -54.37 -92.88 79.37
CA ASP A 449 -54.71 -91.61 78.69
C ASP A 449 -53.51 -90.63 78.70
N ALA A 450 -52.74 -90.60 79.79
CA ALA A 450 -51.54 -89.76 79.89
C ALA A 450 -50.46 -90.20 78.88
N LEU A 451 -50.22 -91.51 78.74
CA LEU A 451 -49.28 -92.06 77.77
C LEU A 451 -49.69 -91.76 76.32
N GLN A 452 -50.99 -91.75 76.02
CA GLN A 452 -51.50 -91.41 74.70
C GLN A 452 -51.22 -89.95 74.32
N LEU A 453 -51.45 -89.00 75.25
CA LEU A 453 -51.16 -87.58 75.02
C LEU A 453 -49.66 -87.28 74.86
N ILE A 454 -48.81 -88.01 75.58
CA ILE A 454 -47.34 -87.93 75.43
C ILE A 454 -46.92 -88.40 74.02
N GLY A 455 -47.56 -89.45 73.50
CA GLY A 455 -47.35 -89.91 72.13
C GLY A 455 -47.74 -88.87 71.07
N GLU A 456 -48.85 -88.16 71.27
CA GLU A 456 -49.28 -87.07 70.37
C GLU A 456 -48.32 -85.87 70.40
N ALA A 457 -47.81 -85.52 71.60
CA ALA A 457 -46.79 -84.48 71.75
C ALA A 457 -45.50 -84.82 71.00
N GLN A 458 -45.06 -86.08 71.07
CA GLN A 458 -43.86 -86.57 70.36
C GLN A 458 -43.99 -86.47 68.83
N ALA A 459 -45.19 -86.73 68.29
CA ALA A 459 -45.44 -86.68 66.86
C ALA A 459 -45.43 -85.23 66.32
N LEU A 460 -45.79 -84.24 67.14
CA LEU A 460 -45.83 -82.83 66.76
C LEU A 460 -44.49 -82.12 66.87
N SER A 461 -43.62 -82.53 67.81
CA SER A 461 -42.25 -82.02 67.95
C SER A 461 -41.28 -83.14 68.34
N PRO A 462 -40.55 -83.73 67.37
CA PRO A 462 -39.50 -84.71 67.68
C PRO A 462 -38.28 -84.09 68.39
N ALA A 463 -38.15 -82.76 68.39
CA ALA A 463 -37.07 -82.03 69.05
C ALA A 463 -37.19 -82.06 70.59
N ASP A 464 -38.43 -82.15 71.12
CA ASP A 464 -38.68 -82.23 72.56
C ASP A 464 -38.56 -83.67 73.12
N GLY A 465 -38.01 -84.60 72.32
CA GLY A 465 -37.97 -86.03 72.61
C GLY A 465 -37.40 -86.40 73.97
N GLN A 466 -36.43 -85.64 74.50
CA GLN A 466 -35.87 -85.86 75.83
C GLN A 466 -36.87 -85.54 76.95
N ARG A 467 -37.58 -84.40 76.86
CA ARG A 467 -38.59 -83.99 77.84
C ARG A 467 -39.80 -84.91 77.81
N VAL A 468 -40.22 -85.32 76.60
CA VAL A 468 -41.33 -86.25 76.37
C VAL A 468 -40.98 -87.65 76.93
N ALA A 469 -39.74 -88.12 76.74
CA ALA A 469 -39.29 -89.41 77.27
C ALA A 469 -39.25 -89.45 78.80
N MET A 470 -38.70 -88.41 79.45
CA MET A 470 -38.70 -88.34 80.92
C MET A 470 -40.11 -88.39 81.50
N LEU A 471 -41.05 -87.63 80.93
CA LEU A 471 -42.42 -87.62 81.42
C LEU A 471 -43.09 -88.99 81.24
N ARG A 472 -42.81 -89.67 80.12
CA ARG A 472 -43.30 -91.03 79.86
C ARG A 472 -42.82 -92.02 80.91
N ASP A 473 -41.54 -91.96 81.26
CA ASP A 473 -40.93 -92.85 82.24
C ASP A 473 -41.49 -92.59 83.65
N ASP A 474 -41.72 -91.32 84.01
CA ASP A 474 -42.39 -90.94 85.25
C ASP A 474 -43.82 -91.49 85.34
N VAL A 475 -44.60 -91.41 84.24
CA VAL A 475 -45.96 -91.99 84.18
C VAL A 475 -45.94 -93.51 84.35
N LEU A 476 -44.96 -94.19 83.74
CA LEU A 476 -44.80 -95.64 83.87
C LEU A 476 -44.37 -96.06 85.27
N ALA A 477 -43.44 -95.33 85.89
CA ALA A 477 -43.01 -95.54 87.26
C ALA A 477 -44.18 -95.37 88.25
N ALA A 478 -44.97 -94.30 88.10
CA ALA A 478 -46.15 -94.05 88.92
C ALA A 478 -47.22 -95.15 88.78
N LYS A 479 -47.46 -95.64 87.54
CA LYS A 479 -48.35 -96.77 87.29
C LYS A 479 -47.88 -98.05 88.00
N GLY A 480 -46.57 -98.32 87.94
CA GLY A 480 -45.95 -99.47 88.62
C GLY A 480 -46.06 -99.38 90.14
N GLN A 481 -45.87 -98.20 90.72
CA GLN A 481 -46.00 -97.99 92.16
C GLN A 481 -47.44 -98.18 92.64
N GLN A 482 -48.44 -97.67 91.90
CA GLN A 482 -49.85 -97.87 92.26
C GLN A 482 -50.27 -99.35 92.20
N ALA A 483 -49.75 -100.12 91.24
CA ALA A 483 -49.99 -101.56 91.17
C ALA A 483 -49.41 -102.31 92.38
N ARG A 484 -48.20 -101.93 92.82
CA ARG A 484 -47.56 -102.51 94.02
C ARG A 484 -48.33 -102.18 95.30
N GLU A 485 -48.77 -100.94 95.45
CA GLU A 485 -49.59 -100.53 96.61
C GLU A 485 -50.90 -101.32 96.69
N ALA A 486 -51.55 -101.56 95.55
CA ALA A 486 -52.75 -102.39 95.49
C ALA A 486 -52.48 -103.86 95.89
N GLN A 487 -51.37 -104.44 95.45
CA GLN A 487 -50.97 -105.80 95.84
C GLN A 487 -50.58 -105.89 97.33
N MET A 488 -49.87 -104.90 97.87
CA MET A 488 -49.52 -104.83 99.29
C MET A 488 -50.76 -104.72 100.18
N ALA A 489 -51.75 -103.92 99.77
CA ALA A 489 -53.03 -103.84 100.47
C ALA A 489 -53.75 -105.20 100.48
N GLN A 490 -53.68 -105.96 99.38
CA GLN A 490 -54.25 -107.30 99.30
C GLN A 490 -53.51 -108.29 100.22
N LEU A 491 -52.17 -108.24 100.28
CA LEU A 491 -51.33 -109.01 101.20
C LEU A 491 -51.69 -108.76 102.66
N GLN A 492 -51.81 -107.49 103.07
CA GLN A 492 -52.25 -107.11 104.42
C GLN A 492 -53.65 -107.65 104.74
N GLN A 493 -54.55 -107.65 103.75
CA GLN A 493 -55.89 -108.20 103.90
C GLN A 493 -55.85 -109.73 104.11
N THR A 494 -54.97 -110.45 103.42
CA THR A 494 -54.78 -111.90 103.59
C THR A 494 -54.14 -112.21 104.95
N PHE A 495 -53.14 -111.43 105.38
CA PHE A 495 -52.50 -111.57 106.69
C PHE A 495 -53.47 -111.35 107.85
N SER A 496 -54.29 -110.31 107.78
CA SER A 496 -55.30 -110.03 108.80
C SER A 496 -56.37 -111.14 108.89
N LYS A 497 -56.68 -111.83 107.79
CA LYS A 497 -57.50 -113.04 107.82
C LYS A 497 -56.78 -114.23 108.49
N ALA A 498 -55.49 -114.44 108.19
CA ALA A 498 -54.68 -115.48 108.80
C ALA A 498 -54.61 -115.35 110.33
N MET A 499 -54.41 -114.11 110.80
CA MET A 499 -54.39 -113.76 112.23
C MET A 499 -55.73 -114.07 112.92
N LYS A 500 -56.86 -113.71 112.30
CA LYS A 500 -58.17 -114.01 112.88
C LYS A 500 -58.44 -115.51 112.98
N ALA A 501 -58.00 -116.30 112.01
CA ALA A 501 -58.13 -117.76 112.06
C ALA A 501 -57.29 -118.36 113.19
N PHE A 502 -56.10 -117.80 113.45
CA PHE A 502 -55.22 -118.21 114.55
C PHE A 502 -55.89 -117.99 115.92
N GLU A 503 -56.42 -116.79 116.15
CA GLU A 503 -57.07 -116.40 117.41
C GLU A 503 -58.31 -117.25 117.73
N GLN A 504 -58.97 -117.78 116.71
CA GLN A 504 -60.15 -118.65 116.85
C GLN A 504 -59.79 -120.13 117.11
N GLY A 505 -58.50 -120.46 117.26
CA GLY A 505 -58.02 -121.82 117.48
C GLY A 505 -58.04 -122.71 116.23
N ARG A 506 -58.27 -122.14 115.04
CA ARG A 506 -58.29 -122.86 113.76
C ARG A 506 -56.90 -122.88 113.13
N TYR A 507 -56.00 -123.65 113.73
CA TYR A 507 -54.59 -123.59 113.38
C TYR A 507 -54.30 -124.04 111.95
N GLU A 508 -54.97 -125.07 111.41
CA GLU A 508 -54.76 -125.50 110.02
C GLU A 508 -55.14 -124.42 109.00
N GLU A 509 -56.28 -123.76 109.21
CA GLU A 509 -56.76 -122.67 108.34
C GLU A 509 -55.85 -121.43 108.44
N SER A 510 -55.34 -121.15 109.63
CA SER A 510 -54.37 -120.09 109.86
C SER A 510 -53.02 -120.36 109.19
N ILE A 511 -52.49 -121.59 109.30
CA ILE A 511 -51.23 -121.99 108.67
C ILE A 511 -51.34 -121.86 107.15
N ALA A 512 -52.42 -122.37 106.54
CA ALA A 512 -52.61 -122.24 105.09
C ALA A 512 -52.67 -120.78 104.62
N LEU A 513 -53.32 -119.89 105.39
CA LEU A 513 -53.37 -118.46 105.07
C LEU A 513 -52.02 -117.76 105.30
N PHE A 514 -51.25 -118.15 106.32
CA PHE A 514 -49.88 -117.64 106.50
C PHE A 514 -48.94 -118.15 105.41
N GLU A 515 -49.05 -119.41 104.98
CA GLU A 515 -48.32 -119.93 103.82
C GLU A 515 -48.68 -119.15 102.56
N GLN A 516 -49.96 -118.78 102.38
CA GLN A 516 -50.37 -117.94 101.26
C GLN A 516 -49.79 -116.52 101.34
N VAL A 517 -49.72 -115.92 102.54
CA VAL A 517 -49.04 -114.64 102.73
C VAL A 517 -47.56 -114.76 102.45
N ILE A 518 -46.88 -115.80 102.98
CA ILE A 518 -45.46 -116.04 102.73
C ILE A 518 -45.21 -116.28 101.26
N ALA A 519 -46.05 -117.05 100.56
CA ALA A 519 -45.95 -117.27 99.11
C ALA A 519 -46.18 -115.98 98.31
N GLN A 520 -47.16 -115.15 98.70
CA GLN A 520 -47.41 -113.87 98.05
C GLN A 520 -46.31 -112.84 98.36
N GLU A 521 -45.78 -112.82 99.57
CA GLU A 521 -44.69 -111.94 100.02
C GLU A 521 -43.35 -112.37 99.41
N SER A 522 -43.12 -113.68 99.25
CA SER A 522 -41.98 -114.20 98.50
C SER A 522 -42.11 -113.98 97.00
N SER A 523 -43.32 -114.01 96.42
CA SER A 523 -43.53 -113.57 95.03
C SER A 523 -43.33 -112.07 94.86
N LEU A 524 -43.74 -111.24 95.83
CA LEU A 524 -43.48 -109.79 95.81
C LEU A 524 -41.98 -109.51 95.95
N ASN A 525 -41.26 -110.21 96.82
CA ASN A 525 -39.82 -110.04 97.00
C ASN A 525 -39.00 -110.64 95.85
N GLN A 526 -39.50 -111.66 95.13
CA GLN A 526 -38.91 -112.11 93.86
C GLN A 526 -39.19 -111.12 92.71
N GLU A 527 -40.36 -110.49 92.65
CA GLU A 527 -40.61 -109.38 91.70
C GLU A 527 -39.78 -108.12 92.02
N VAL A 528 -39.39 -107.90 93.29
CA VAL A 528 -38.47 -106.83 93.69
C VAL A 528 -37.01 -107.12 93.29
N GLN A 529 -36.54 -108.38 93.34
CA GLN A 529 -35.21 -108.74 92.85
C GLN A 529 -35.12 -108.83 91.32
N VAL A 530 -36.22 -109.02 90.61
CA VAL A 530 -36.28 -108.93 89.14
C VAL A 530 -36.48 -107.49 88.66
N ALA A 531 -37.06 -106.60 89.47
CA ALA A 531 -37.18 -105.17 89.17
C ALA A 531 -35.93 -104.32 89.52
N GLU A 532 -35.02 -104.80 90.39
CA GLU A 532 -33.70 -104.19 90.62
C GLU A 532 -32.57 -104.84 89.78
N GLY A 533 -32.85 -105.93 89.06
CA GLY A 533 -31.89 -106.67 88.22
C GLY A 533 -31.79 -106.20 86.75
N ASP A 534 -32.62 -105.24 86.32
CA ASP A 534 -32.66 -104.71 84.95
C ASP A 534 -32.43 -103.19 84.92
N ALA A 535 -31.35 -102.76 85.59
CA ALA A 535 -30.72 -101.48 85.34
C ALA A 535 -29.62 -101.67 84.26
N PRO A 536 -29.89 -101.37 82.98
CA PRO A 536 -28.81 -101.10 82.05
C PRO A 536 -28.17 -99.77 82.46
N THR A 537 -26.88 -99.81 82.81
CA THR A 537 -25.97 -98.65 82.71
C THR A 537 -26.21 -97.90 81.40
N PRO A 538 -26.56 -96.62 81.47
CA PRO A 538 -25.59 -95.58 81.10
C PRO A 538 -25.13 -94.71 82.29
#